data_AF-A0A6I3FMQ3-F1
#
_entry.id   AF-A0A6I3FMQ3-F1
#
_cell.length_a   1.000
_cell.length_b   1.000
_cell.length_c   1.000
_cell.angle_alpha   90.00
_cell.angle_beta   90.00
_cell.angle_gamma   90.00
#
_symmetry.space_group_name_H-M   'P 1'
#
loop_
_entity.id
_entity.type
_entity.pdbx_description
1 polymer ?
#
loop_
_entity_poly.entity_id
_entity_poly.type
_entity_poly.pdbx_seq_one_letter_code
_entity_poly.pdbx_strand_id
1 'polypeptide(L)'
;MHPLELQVQELQALIAAHPALRDGTQQVRTALGDVFVVTRYANNQEYFVAFNGSDESASATFSVSTAGSSWDSLSGRCSLISAMEITVPARDYCIYKASKKYVAPKNLSVQLSLNNRDFYFHDGIALTATVPGDGYNTVSFSYRKKGGKWIAIGTAEKRTVEDFEIKAGFYRVYLLKAGLKVGTEVEVIAVARNAAGKIATSKIVKAKIPK
;
A
#
# COMPACT_ATOMS: atom_id res chain seq x y z
N MET A 1 22.44 -31.06 -7.00
CA MET A 1 21.74 -29.75 -6.97
C MET A 1 20.92 -29.70 -5.70
N HIS A 2 21.08 -28.66 -4.88
CA HIS A 2 20.48 -28.60 -3.55
C HIS A 2 18.99 -28.22 -3.65
N PRO A 3 18.06 -28.79 -2.85
CA PRO A 3 16.63 -28.47 -2.94
C PRO A 3 16.31 -26.97 -2.84
N LEU A 4 17.03 -26.23 -2.00
CA LEU A 4 16.89 -24.76 -1.92
C LEU A 4 17.35 -24.04 -3.19
N GLU A 5 18.37 -24.55 -3.88
CA GLU A 5 18.87 -23.96 -5.11
C GLU A 5 17.83 -24.06 -6.23
N LEU A 6 17.17 -25.23 -6.34
CA LEU A 6 16.04 -25.44 -7.25
C LEU A 6 14.92 -24.44 -6.98
N GLN A 7 14.48 -24.31 -5.73
CA GLN A 7 13.43 -23.38 -5.34
C GLN A 7 13.78 -21.92 -5.66
N VAL A 8 15.02 -21.51 -5.40
CA VAL A 8 15.48 -20.15 -5.74
C VAL A 8 15.46 -19.92 -7.24
N GLN A 9 15.90 -20.90 -8.05
CA GLN A 9 15.86 -20.80 -9.50
C GLN A 9 14.42 -20.70 -10.04
N GLU A 10 13.49 -21.50 -9.51
CA GLU A 10 12.07 -21.45 -9.87
C GLU A 10 11.46 -20.08 -9.54
N LEU A 11 11.74 -19.54 -8.35
CA LEU A 11 11.29 -18.21 -7.95
C LEU A 11 11.90 -17.10 -8.80
N GLN A 12 13.17 -17.21 -9.18
CA GLN A 12 13.83 -16.25 -10.06
C GLN A 12 13.21 -16.27 -11.47
N ALA A 13 12.95 -17.46 -12.02
CA ALA A 13 12.27 -17.61 -13.31
C ALA A 13 10.86 -17.02 -13.26
N LEU A 14 10.12 -17.27 -12.17
CA LEU A 14 8.80 -16.70 -11.94
C LEU A 14 8.85 -15.16 -11.90
N ILE A 15 9.79 -14.58 -11.14
CA ILE A 15 9.95 -13.13 -11.04
C ILE A 15 10.31 -12.53 -12.40
N ALA A 16 11.19 -13.18 -13.17
CA ALA A 16 11.55 -12.73 -14.52
C ALA A 16 10.34 -12.72 -15.47
N ALA A 17 9.46 -13.73 -15.39
CA ALA A 17 8.22 -13.79 -16.16
C ALA A 17 7.14 -12.82 -15.66
N HIS A 18 7.19 -12.42 -14.38
CA HIS A 18 6.20 -11.56 -13.72
C HIS A 18 6.85 -10.39 -12.96
N PRO A 19 7.36 -9.36 -13.66
CA PRO A 19 8.16 -8.28 -13.06
C PRO A 19 7.47 -7.55 -11.89
N ALA A 20 6.14 -7.45 -11.88
CA ALA A 20 5.39 -6.87 -10.77
C ALA A 20 5.69 -7.50 -9.40
N LEU A 21 6.10 -8.78 -9.37
CA LEU A 21 6.53 -9.47 -8.15
C LEU A 21 7.87 -8.94 -7.60
N ARG A 22 8.69 -8.29 -8.43
CA ARG A 22 9.94 -7.64 -8.02
C ARG A 22 9.73 -6.19 -7.63
N ASP A 23 9.16 -5.40 -8.54
CA ASP A 23 9.18 -3.93 -8.48
C ASP A 23 7.78 -3.29 -8.46
N GLY A 24 6.72 -4.09 -8.54
CA GLY A 24 5.35 -3.61 -8.48
C GLY A 24 4.99 -3.06 -7.11
N THR A 25 4.10 -2.05 -7.10
CA THR A 25 3.51 -1.46 -5.91
C THR A 25 2.96 -2.58 -5.01
N GLN A 26 3.37 -2.55 -3.74
CA GLN A 26 2.92 -3.52 -2.75
C GLN A 26 1.87 -2.88 -1.84
N GLN A 27 0.68 -3.49 -1.78
CA GLN A 27 -0.35 -3.15 -0.80
C GLN A 27 -0.57 -4.32 0.14
N VAL A 28 -0.42 -4.08 1.44
CA VAL A 28 -0.74 -5.08 2.46
C VAL A 28 -2.25 -5.22 2.57
N ARG A 29 -2.74 -6.46 2.60
CA ARG A 29 -4.16 -6.80 2.68
C ARG A 29 -4.55 -7.37 4.04
N THR A 30 -3.70 -8.21 4.61
CA THR A 30 -3.78 -8.61 6.02
C THR A 30 -2.38 -8.78 6.59
N ALA A 31 -2.24 -8.43 7.87
CA ALA A 31 -1.02 -8.61 8.66
C ALA A 31 -1.32 -8.99 10.12
N LEU A 32 -2.57 -9.37 10.42
CA LEU A 32 -2.99 -9.80 11.75
C LEU A 32 -3.23 -11.31 11.71
N GLY A 33 -2.67 -12.03 12.68
CA GLY A 33 -2.72 -13.50 12.76
C GLY A 33 -1.56 -14.18 12.04
N ASP A 34 -1.77 -15.43 11.64
CA ASP A 34 -0.72 -16.30 11.11
C ASP A 34 -0.42 -16.09 9.61
N VAL A 35 -1.42 -15.58 8.88
CA VAL A 35 -1.35 -15.37 7.43
C VAL A 35 -1.11 -13.90 7.11
N PHE A 36 -0.02 -13.64 6.38
CA PHE A 36 0.29 -12.33 5.81
C PHE A 36 -0.03 -12.33 4.31
N VAL A 37 -0.91 -11.41 3.87
CA VAL A 37 -1.28 -11.28 2.46
C VAL A 37 -0.95 -9.89 1.95
N VAL A 38 -0.30 -9.85 0.79
CA VAL A 38 -0.05 -8.63 0.04
C VAL A 38 -0.56 -8.77 -1.38
N THR A 39 -0.87 -7.65 -2.02
CA THR A 39 -1.01 -7.58 -3.47
C THR A 39 0.18 -6.86 -4.07
N ARG A 40 0.59 -7.31 -5.26
CA ARG A 40 1.64 -6.70 -6.08
C ARG A 40 1.04 -6.25 -7.39
N TYR A 41 1.37 -5.03 -7.81
CA TYR A 41 0.77 -4.42 -8.98
C TYR A 41 1.79 -3.68 -9.84
N ALA A 42 1.83 -4.02 -11.13
CA ALA A 42 2.49 -3.23 -12.17
C ALA A 42 1.84 -3.51 -13.52
N ASN A 43 1.88 -2.54 -14.44
CA ASN A 43 1.44 -2.71 -15.83
C ASN A 43 0.01 -3.30 -15.94
N ASN A 44 -0.93 -2.76 -15.16
CA ASN A 44 -2.32 -3.22 -15.08
C ASN A 44 -2.51 -4.68 -14.66
N GLN A 45 -1.48 -5.33 -14.13
CA GLN A 45 -1.56 -6.71 -13.65
C GLN A 45 -1.45 -6.73 -12.12
N GLU A 46 -2.45 -7.33 -11.49
CA GLU A 46 -2.43 -7.62 -10.06
C GLU A 46 -2.05 -9.08 -9.81
N TYR A 47 -1.32 -9.27 -8.72
CA TYR A 47 -1.01 -10.54 -8.09
C TYR A 47 -1.37 -10.44 -6.61
N PHE A 48 -1.73 -11.54 -5.98
CA PHE A 48 -1.63 -11.64 -4.52
C PHE A 48 -0.58 -12.66 -4.14
N VAL A 49 0.06 -12.41 -3.01
CA VAL A 49 1.03 -13.30 -2.39
C VAL A 49 0.62 -13.47 -0.93
N ALA A 50 0.52 -14.72 -0.49
CA ALA A 50 0.19 -15.07 0.88
C ALA A 50 1.30 -15.91 1.47
N PHE A 51 1.55 -15.72 2.76
CA PHE A 51 2.50 -16.48 3.55
C PHE A 51 1.84 -16.90 4.85
N ASN A 52 2.07 -18.13 5.30
CA ASN A 52 1.72 -18.58 6.63
C ASN A 52 2.99 -18.84 7.43
N GLY A 53 3.18 -18.07 8.50
CA GLY A 53 4.34 -18.18 9.37
C GLY A 53 4.20 -19.23 10.47
N SER A 54 3.00 -19.80 10.68
CA SER A 54 2.73 -20.72 11.79
C SER A 54 3.03 -22.18 11.44
N ASP A 55 3.07 -23.02 12.47
CA ASP A 55 3.22 -24.47 12.37
C ASP A 55 1.90 -25.21 12.03
N GLU A 56 0.81 -24.47 11.87
CA GLU A 56 -0.52 -25.00 11.59
C GLU A 56 -1.07 -24.42 10.29
N SER A 57 -2.03 -25.10 9.66
CA SER A 57 -2.77 -24.51 8.54
C SER A 57 -3.60 -23.33 9.02
N ALA A 58 -3.58 -22.22 8.29
CA ALA A 58 -4.29 -21.00 8.66
C ALA A 58 -5.03 -20.37 7.48
N SER A 59 -6.13 -19.69 7.77
CA SER A 59 -6.97 -19.02 6.77
C SER A 59 -6.94 -17.51 6.92
N ALA A 60 -7.15 -16.81 5.80
CA ALA A 60 -7.33 -15.37 5.79
C ALA A 60 -8.37 -14.94 4.78
N THR A 61 -9.13 -13.91 5.17
CA THR A 61 -10.03 -13.16 4.29
C THR A 61 -9.44 -11.80 3.99
N PHE A 62 -9.46 -11.38 2.72
CA PHE A 62 -8.82 -10.14 2.30
C PHE A 62 -9.47 -9.55 1.05
N SER A 63 -9.20 -8.28 0.72
CA SER A 63 -9.65 -7.65 -0.52
C SER A 63 -8.58 -7.63 -1.60
N VAL A 64 -8.99 -7.55 -2.86
CA VAL A 64 -8.14 -7.27 -4.04
C VAL A 64 -8.70 -6.09 -4.82
N SER A 65 -7.86 -5.50 -5.66
CA SER A 65 -8.23 -4.32 -6.44
C SER A 65 -8.89 -4.66 -7.79
N THR A 66 -8.58 -5.83 -8.38
CA THR A 66 -9.08 -6.28 -9.68
C THR A 66 -10.42 -7.00 -9.50
N ALA A 67 -11.49 -6.21 -9.48
CA ALA A 67 -12.84 -6.69 -9.26
C ALA A 67 -13.27 -7.77 -10.27
N GLY A 68 -13.90 -8.83 -9.75
CA GLY A 68 -14.49 -9.91 -10.56
C GLY A 68 -13.47 -10.70 -11.38
N SER A 69 -12.19 -10.73 -10.97
CA SER A 69 -11.20 -11.61 -11.57
C SER A 69 -11.26 -13.01 -10.97
N SER A 70 -11.06 -14.03 -11.80
CA SER A 70 -10.50 -15.32 -11.38
C SER A 70 -9.00 -15.17 -11.07
N TRP A 71 -8.43 -16.17 -10.40
CA TRP A 71 -7.05 -16.14 -9.93
C TRP A 71 -6.34 -17.43 -10.31
N ASP A 72 -5.30 -17.29 -11.13
CA ASP A 72 -4.48 -18.40 -11.60
C ASP A 72 -3.34 -18.64 -10.62
N SER A 73 -3.20 -19.87 -10.11
CA SER A 73 -2.08 -20.25 -9.24
C SER A 73 -0.79 -20.26 -10.04
N LEU A 74 0.25 -19.59 -9.53
CA LEU A 74 1.57 -19.55 -10.16
C LEU A 74 2.61 -20.36 -9.41
N SER A 75 2.55 -20.38 -8.08
CA SER A 75 3.55 -21.05 -7.23
C SER A 75 3.01 -21.26 -5.82
N GLY A 76 3.60 -22.23 -5.12
CA GLY A 76 3.29 -22.52 -3.72
C GLY A 76 1.98 -23.29 -3.55
N ARG A 77 1.51 -23.41 -2.31
CA ARG A 77 0.34 -24.22 -1.96
C ARG A 77 -0.64 -23.39 -1.15
N CYS A 78 -1.83 -23.21 -1.71
CA CYS A 78 -2.99 -22.66 -1.03
C CYS A 78 -4.26 -23.29 -1.58
N SER A 79 -5.30 -23.34 -0.74
CA SER A 79 -6.67 -23.61 -1.16
C SER A 79 -7.40 -22.28 -1.28
N LEU A 80 -7.92 -21.96 -2.47
CA LEU A 80 -8.77 -20.79 -2.69
C LEU A 80 -10.22 -21.21 -2.42
N ILE A 81 -10.76 -20.84 -1.26
CA ILE A 81 -12.12 -21.20 -0.82
C ILE A 81 -13.15 -20.36 -1.58
N SER A 82 -12.87 -19.07 -1.69
CA SER A 82 -13.60 -18.13 -2.53
C SER A 82 -12.60 -17.13 -3.10
N ALA A 83 -13.04 -16.20 -3.96
CA ALA A 83 -12.15 -15.21 -4.54
C ALA A 83 -11.27 -14.52 -3.47
N MET A 84 -11.83 -14.28 -2.27
CA MET A 84 -11.27 -13.44 -1.20
C MET A 84 -10.98 -14.19 0.11
N GLU A 85 -11.01 -15.52 0.08
CA GLU A 85 -10.70 -16.36 1.24
C GLU A 85 -9.77 -17.49 0.83
N ILE A 86 -8.64 -17.60 1.54
CA ILE A 86 -7.63 -18.62 1.30
C ILE A 86 -7.33 -19.40 2.57
N THR A 87 -6.87 -20.63 2.39
CA THR A 87 -6.17 -21.41 3.41
C THR A 87 -4.76 -21.71 2.92
N VAL A 88 -3.78 -21.43 3.78
CA VAL A 88 -2.36 -21.63 3.52
C VAL A 88 -1.85 -22.69 4.51
N PRO A 89 -1.22 -23.79 4.05
CA PRO A 89 -0.63 -24.78 4.93
C PRO A 89 0.43 -24.18 5.86
N ALA A 90 0.78 -24.93 6.91
CA ALA A 90 1.84 -24.58 7.84
C ALA A 90 3.15 -24.26 7.11
N ARG A 91 3.80 -23.14 7.47
CA ARG A 91 5.09 -22.69 6.94
C ARG A 91 5.15 -22.61 5.40
N ASP A 92 4.05 -22.26 4.75
CA ASP A 92 3.95 -22.23 3.30
C ASP A 92 3.59 -20.86 2.74
N TYR A 93 3.56 -20.76 1.43
CA TYR A 93 3.18 -19.57 0.69
C TYR A 93 2.38 -19.93 -0.56
N CYS A 94 1.76 -18.92 -1.17
CA CYS A 94 1.32 -19.03 -2.55
C CYS A 94 1.35 -17.69 -3.28
N ILE A 95 1.41 -17.77 -4.60
CA ILE A 95 1.37 -16.64 -5.52
C ILE A 95 0.28 -16.91 -6.54
N TYR A 96 -0.65 -15.97 -6.66
CA TYR A 96 -1.71 -16.02 -7.65
C TYR A 96 -1.71 -14.76 -8.50
N LYS A 97 -2.13 -14.91 -9.75
CA LYS A 97 -2.27 -13.82 -10.72
C LYS A 97 -3.74 -13.63 -11.07
N ALA A 98 -4.20 -12.38 -11.10
CA ALA A 98 -5.52 -12.08 -11.63
C ALA A 98 -5.57 -12.40 -13.13
N SER A 99 -6.55 -13.19 -13.58
CA SER A 99 -6.74 -13.46 -15.00
C SER A 99 -7.18 -12.20 -15.78
N LYS A 100 -7.80 -11.22 -15.10
CA LYS A 100 -8.15 -9.91 -15.67
C LYS A 100 -7.06 -8.86 -15.41
N LYS A 101 -7.03 -7.84 -16.27
CA LYS A 101 -6.27 -6.62 -16.02
C LYS A 101 -7.04 -5.70 -15.07
N TYR A 102 -6.31 -5.07 -14.16
CA TYR A 102 -6.81 -4.02 -13.30
C TYR A 102 -7.24 -2.81 -14.15
N VAL A 103 -8.40 -2.26 -13.82
CA VAL A 103 -8.92 -1.03 -14.44
C VAL A 103 -9.16 -0.02 -13.32
N ALA A 104 -8.44 1.11 -13.38
CA ALA A 104 -8.58 2.15 -12.37
C ALA A 104 -9.98 2.80 -12.43
N PRO A 105 -10.61 3.11 -11.27
CA PRO A 105 -11.85 3.85 -11.25
C PRO A 105 -11.76 5.20 -11.98
N LYS A 106 -12.82 5.56 -12.71
CA LYS A 106 -12.90 6.83 -13.44
C LYS A 106 -12.90 8.04 -12.51
N ASN A 107 -13.52 7.92 -11.33
CA ASN A 107 -13.60 9.00 -10.36
C ASN A 107 -12.42 8.92 -9.40
N LEU A 108 -11.73 10.04 -9.20
CA LEU A 108 -10.62 10.17 -8.27
C LEU A 108 -10.83 11.43 -7.44
N SER A 109 -10.71 11.28 -6.12
CA SER A 109 -10.72 12.38 -5.17
C SER A 109 -9.69 12.10 -4.08
N VAL A 110 -9.23 13.15 -3.41
CA VAL A 110 -8.29 13.05 -2.30
C VAL A 110 -8.65 14.06 -1.22
N GLN A 111 -8.70 13.59 0.02
CA GLN A 111 -8.93 14.43 1.19
C GLN A 111 -7.69 14.39 2.07
N LEU A 112 -7.10 15.57 2.33
CA LEU A 112 -5.97 15.72 3.24
C LEU A 112 -6.50 15.99 4.65
N SER A 113 -5.90 15.30 5.62
CA SER A 113 -6.10 15.49 7.05
C SER A 113 -4.75 15.64 7.73
N LEU A 114 -4.71 16.49 8.76
CA LEU A 114 -3.53 16.66 9.60
C LEU A 114 -3.78 15.94 10.91
N ASN A 115 -2.89 15.03 11.30
CA ASN A 115 -2.86 14.50 12.65
C ASN A 115 -1.55 14.91 13.31
N ASN A 116 -1.64 15.74 14.35
CA ASN A 116 -0.46 16.23 15.06
C ASN A 116 0.05 15.26 16.13
N ARG A 117 -0.62 14.12 16.34
CA ARG A 117 -0.21 13.11 17.32
C ARG A 117 0.13 11.82 16.62
N ASP A 118 1.40 11.47 16.72
CA ASP A 118 1.94 10.13 16.52
C ASP A 118 2.78 9.83 17.75
N PHE A 119 2.43 8.80 18.51
CA PHE A 119 3.09 8.50 19.79
C PHE A 119 4.49 7.90 19.57
N TYR A 120 4.76 7.35 18.39
CA TYR A 120 6.05 6.74 18.06
C TYR A 120 6.99 7.72 17.38
N PHE A 121 6.46 8.74 16.70
CA PHE A 121 7.28 9.70 15.97
C PHE A 121 7.06 11.14 16.42
N HIS A 122 7.82 11.55 17.44
CA HIS A 122 7.74 12.89 18.01
C HIS A 122 8.38 13.99 17.16
N ASP A 123 9.23 13.66 16.19
CA ASP A 123 10.00 14.64 15.40
C ASP A 123 9.26 15.16 14.17
N GLY A 124 8.05 14.67 13.90
CA GLY A 124 7.25 15.08 12.76
C GLY A 124 5.77 15.20 13.02
N ILE A 125 5.08 15.79 12.04
CA ILE A 125 3.63 15.89 12.00
C ILE A 125 3.13 14.85 11.00
N ALA A 126 2.27 13.94 11.45
CA ALA A 126 1.68 12.94 10.57
C ALA A 126 0.67 13.63 9.61
N LEU A 127 0.90 13.45 8.32
CA LEU A 127 0.01 13.89 7.27
C LEU A 127 -0.67 12.67 6.68
N THR A 128 -2.00 12.67 6.70
CA THR A 128 -2.79 11.56 6.15
C THR A 128 -3.65 12.05 5.01
N ALA A 129 -3.78 11.22 3.98
CA ALA A 129 -4.71 11.47 2.90
C ALA A 129 -5.61 10.25 2.67
N THR A 130 -6.88 10.52 2.42
CA THR A 130 -7.89 9.50 2.08
C THR A 130 -8.21 9.61 0.60
N VAL A 131 -8.05 8.51 -0.12
CA VAL A 131 -8.55 8.31 -1.48
C VAL A 131 -9.64 7.24 -1.42
N PRO A 132 -10.88 7.50 -1.85
CA PRO A 132 -11.93 6.49 -1.81
C PRO A 132 -11.63 5.26 -2.66
N GLY A 133 -12.23 4.13 -2.30
CA GLY A 133 -12.04 2.85 -2.97
C GLY A 133 -10.74 2.15 -2.59
N ASP A 134 -10.37 1.12 -3.36
CA ASP A 134 -9.25 0.22 -3.06
C ASP A 134 -8.28 0.11 -4.25
N GLY A 135 -8.13 1.21 -5.00
CA GLY A 135 -7.27 1.24 -6.18
C GLY A 135 -5.80 1.49 -5.87
N TYR A 136 -4.94 1.16 -6.84
CA TYR A 136 -3.52 1.51 -6.82
C TYR A 136 -3.36 3.00 -7.14
N ASN A 137 -2.98 3.77 -6.12
CA ASN A 137 -2.72 5.21 -6.24
C ASN A 137 -1.40 5.57 -5.57
N THR A 138 -0.79 6.63 -6.09
CA THR A 138 0.31 7.34 -5.44
C THR A 138 -0.20 8.67 -4.93
N VAL A 139 0.09 9.02 -3.68
CA VAL A 139 -0.26 10.33 -3.11
C VAL A 139 1.01 11.06 -2.71
N SER A 140 1.26 12.18 -3.38
CA SER A 140 2.39 13.06 -3.08
C SER A 140 1.95 14.22 -2.20
N PHE A 141 2.75 14.53 -1.20
CA PHE A 141 2.49 15.58 -0.23
C PHE A 141 3.54 16.68 -0.38
N SER A 142 3.09 17.92 -0.24
CA SER A 142 3.98 19.08 -0.29
C SER A 142 3.53 20.13 0.71
N TYR A 143 4.47 20.92 1.20
CA TYR A 143 4.18 22.09 2.02
C TYR A 143 4.82 23.35 1.44
N ARG A 144 4.34 24.51 1.88
CA ARG A 144 5.00 25.78 1.66
C ARG A 144 4.74 26.73 2.83
N LYS A 145 5.59 27.73 2.99
CA LYS A 145 5.20 28.95 3.70
C LYS A 145 4.24 29.74 2.80
N LYS A 146 3.29 30.49 3.38
CA LYS A 146 2.30 31.27 2.62
C LYS A 146 3.00 32.11 1.53
N GLY A 147 2.56 31.96 0.28
CA GLY A 147 3.13 32.66 -0.89
C GLY A 147 4.50 32.14 -1.38
N GLY A 148 5.09 31.15 -0.71
CA GLY A 148 6.35 30.52 -1.10
C GLY A 148 6.20 29.41 -2.15
N LYS A 149 7.34 28.79 -2.50
CA LYS A 149 7.38 27.61 -3.37
C LYS A 149 6.97 26.36 -2.60
N TRP A 150 6.32 25.41 -3.29
CA TRP A 150 6.03 24.09 -2.75
C TRP A 150 7.31 23.27 -2.60
N ILE A 151 7.46 22.64 -1.45
CA ILE A 151 8.55 21.75 -1.08
C ILE A 151 7.95 20.36 -0.88
N ALA A 152 8.53 19.36 -1.52
CA ALA A 152 8.08 17.98 -1.40
C ALA A 152 8.34 17.46 0.03
N ILE A 153 7.36 16.76 0.59
CA ILE A 153 7.48 16.06 1.87
C ILE A 153 7.80 14.60 1.62
N GLY A 154 7.06 14.00 0.68
CA GLY A 154 7.20 12.60 0.30
C GLY A 154 6.00 12.10 -0.48
N THR A 155 6.09 10.85 -0.91
CA THR A 155 5.04 10.16 -1.66
C THR A 155 4.72 8.84 -0.97
N ALA A 156 3.43 8.57 -0.79
CA ALA A 156 2.93 7.30 -0.30
C ALA A 156 2.27 6.54 -1.45
N GLU A 157 2.67 5.29 -1.65
CA GLU A 157 2.15 4.41 -2.73
C GLU A 157 1.27 3.28 -2.18
N LYS A 158 1.19 3.16 -0.86
CA LYS A 158 0.41 2.16 -0.16
C LYS A 158 -0.38 2.79 0.96
N ARG A 159 -1.50 2.14 1.29
CA ARG A 159 -2.33 2.50 2.44
C ARG A 159 -1.73 1.95 3.74
N THR A 160 -2.02 2.61 4.84
CA THR A 160 -1.81 2.09 6.19
C THR A 160 -2.64 0.82 6.39
N VAL A 161 -2.09 -0.11 7.15
CA VAL A 161 -2.83 -1.23 7.74
C VAL A 161 -3.27 -0.78 9.12
N GLU A 162 -4.36 -1.34 9.62
CA GLU A 162 -4.82 -1.05 10.97
C GLU A 162 -3.83 -1.60 12.00
N ASP A 163 -3.47 -0.74 12.95
CA ASP A 163 -2.80 -1.11 14.19
C ASP A 163 -3.54 -0.47 15.38
N PHE A 164 -2.98 -0.53 16.58
CA PHE A 164 -3.62 -0.03 17.80
C PHE A 164 -3.74 1.52 17.84
N GLU A 165 -3.04 2.27 16.98
CA GLU A 165 -3.09 3.74 16.91
C GLU A 165 -3.68 4.27 15.61
N ILE A 166 -3.51 3.54 14.51
CA ILE A 166 -3.76 4.03 13.16
C ILE A 166 -4.78 3.15 12.47
N LYS A 167 -5.87 3.78 12.00
CA LYS A 167 -6.83 3.08 11.15
C LYS A 167 -6.24 2.73 9.79
N ALA A 168 -6.69 1.62 9.24
CA ALA A 168 -6.35 1.23 7.88
C ALA A 168 -6.85 2.25 6.85
N GLY A 169 -6.21 2.25 5.68
CA GLY A 169 -6.75 2.88 4.49
C GLY A 169 -6.22 4.28 4.16
N PHE A 170 -5.29 4.83 4.96
CA PHE A 170 -4.71 6.16 4.72
C PHE A 170 -3.41 6.09 3.93
N TYR A 171 -3.16 7.08 3.09
CA TYR A 171 -1.82 7.40 2.61
C TYR A 171 -1.16 8.31 3.65
N ARG A 172 0.03 7.96 4.13
CA ARG A 172 0.67 8.69 5.23
C ARG A 172 2.13 9.05 4.92
N VAL A 173 2.50 10.27 5.28
CA VAL A 173 3.89 10.75 5.35
C VAL A 173 4.07 11.59 6.61
N TYR A 174 5.31 11.95 6.93
CA TYR A 174 5.64 12.82 8.05
C TYR A 174 6.30 14.10 7.57
N LEU A 175 5.75 15.24 7.95
CA LEU A 175 6.44 16.52 7.83
C LEU A 175 7.43 16.63 8.99
N LEU A 176 8.73 16.54 8.70
CA LEU A 176 9.78 16.72 9.70
C LEU A 176 9.76 18.15 10.23
N LYS A 177 9.90 18.29 11.56
CA LYS A 177 10.00 19.61 12.21
C LYS A 177 11.37 20.26 12.01
N ALA A 178 12.40 19.45 11.74
CA ALA A 178 13.76 19.93 11.50
C ALA A 178 13.79 20.99 10.39
N GLY A 179 14.39 22.15 10.67
CA GLY A 179 14.46 23.29 9.75
C GLY A 179 13.22 24.20 9.73
N LEU A 180 12.16 23.86 10.47
CA LEU A 180 10.98 24.71 10.64
C LEU A 180 10.93 25.26 12.08
N LYS A 181 10.90 26.59 12.21
CA LYS A 181 10.77 27.23 13.52
C LYS A 181 9.40 26.90 14.13
N VAL A 182 9.37 26.56 15.42
CA VAL A 182 8.14 26.39 16.20
C VAL A 182 7.22 27.59 16.00
N GLY A 183 5.93 27.34 15.81
CA GLY A 183 4.92 28.37 15.58
C GLY A 183 4.80 28.86 14.14
N THR A 184 5.69 28.43 13.22
CA THR A 184 5.56 28.73 11.79
C THR A 184 4.24 28.16 11.27
N GLU A 185 3.50 28.95 10.49
CA GLU A 185 2.36 28.46 9.72
C GLU A 185 2.82 28.00 8.33
N VAL A 186 2.41 26.79 7.96
CA VAL A 186 2.63 26.22 6.63
C VAL A 186 1.30 25.84 6.00
N GLU A 187 1.25 25.91 4.67
CA GLU A 187 0.18 25.37 3.85
C GLU A 187 0.61 24.00 3.35
N VAL A 188 -0.27 23.00 3.43
CA VAL A 188 -0.02 21.61 3.04
C VAL A 188 -1.05 21.20 1.99
N ILE A 189 -0.60 20.43 1.01
CA ILE A 189 -1.45 19.89 -0.06
C ILE A 189 -1.09 18.43 -0.33
N ALA A 190 -2.10 17.64 -0.73
CA ALA A 190 -1.93 16.28 -1.23
C ALA A 190 -2.42 16.19 -2.67
N VAL A 191 -1.67 15.46 -3.49
CA VAL A 191 -2.00 15.19 -4.90
C VAL A 191 -2.01 13.69 -5.10
N ALA A 192 -3.19 13.14 -5.40
CA ALA A 192 -3.35 11.74 -5.74
C ALA A 192 -3.26 11.53 -7.25
N ARG A 193 -2.59 10.44 -7.66
CA ARG A 193 -2.58 9.94 -9.03
C ARG A 193 -2.97 8.47 -9.01
N ASN A 194 -3.96 8.09 -9.81
CA ASN A 194 -4.35 6.67 -9.96
C ASN A 194 -3.54 5.99 -11.07
N ALA A 195 -3.68 4.67 -11.20
CA ALA A 195 -2.97 3.90 -12.21
C ALA A 195 -3.30 4.26 -13.68
N ALA A 196 -4.47 4.89 -13.93
CA ALA A 196 -4.82 5.44 -15.26
C ALA A 196 -4.21 6.84 -15.50
N GLY A 197 -3.40 7.35 -14.57
CA GLY A 197 -2.75 8.65 -14.67
C GLY A 197 -3.65 9.84 -14.33
N LYS A 198 -4.92 9.62 -13.93
CA LYS A 198 -5.81 10.69 -13.48
C LYS A 198 -5.26 11.30 -12.20
N ILE A 199 -5.36 12.63 -12.09
CA ILE A 199 -4.89 13.40 -10.94
C ILE A 199 -6.09 14.00 -10.20
N ALA A 200 -6.02 14.00 -8.87
CA ALA A 200 -6.90 14.77 -7.99
C ALA A 200 -6.07 15.51 -6.95
N THR A 201 -6.52 16.69 -6.55
CA THR A 201 -5.81 17.55 -5.61
C THR A 201 -6.71 17.84 -4.41
N SER A 202 -6.13 17.80 -3.22
CA SER A 202 -6.85 18.12 -1.99
C SER A 202 -7.09 19.63 -1.89
N LYS A 203 -7.99 20.02 -0.97
CA LYS A 203 -7.93 21.39 -0.44
C LYS A 203 -6.59 21.61 0.25
N ILE A 204 -6.10 22.85 0.22
CA ILE A 204 -4.94 23.27 1.00
C ILE A 204 -5.36 23.35 2.47
N VAL A 205 -4.59 22.73 3.35
CA VAL A 205 -4.80 22.76 4.80
C VAL A 205 -3.67 23.54 5.45
N LYS A 206 -3.98 24.41 6.42
CA LYS A 206 -2.97 25.13 7.19
C LYS A 206 -2.55 24.31 8.41
N ALA A 207 -1.25 24.22 8.65
CA ALA A 207 -0.67 23.58 9.82
C ALA A 207 0.24 24.57 10.55
N LYS A 208 0.19 24.57 11.88
CA LYS A 208 1.14 25.31 12.71
C LYS A 208 2.15 24.34 13.28
N ILE A 209 3.44 24.64 13.16
CA ILE A 209 4.50 23.78 13.71
C ILE A 209 4.40 23.78 15.23
N PRO A 210 4.11 22.62 15.87
CA PRO A 210 3.97 22.53 17.31
C PRO A 210 5.32 22.72 18.00
N LYS A 211 5.28 22.89 19.33
CA LYS A 211 6.48 22.83 20.17
C LYS A 211 7.15 21.47 20.08
#